data_AF-A0A2G8SEF5-F1
#
_entry.id   AF-A0A2G8SEF5-F1
#
_cell.length_a   1.000
_cell.length_b   1.000
_cell.length_c   1.000
_cell.angle_alpha   90.00
_cell.angle_beta   90.00
_cell.angle_gamma   90.00
#
_symmetry.space_group_name_H-M   'P 1'
#
loop_
_entity.id
_entity.type
_entity.pdbx_description
1 polymer ?
#
loop_
_entity_poly.entity_id
_entity_poly.type
_entity_poly.pdbx_seq_one_letter_code
_entity_poly.pdbx_strand_id
1 'polypeptide(L)'
;MKPVDLRARIQGAPHDLADVLHALPDDHPLQIGLRTYSLALSLALGPALLPFLTSRKVRAQGFKRVWYILKRELSFNAFAMSITVGVAGGTAIRSVWDRLEEWSEERVDLPSKSALGRVRAWLSSVKDGQRTFLSNVISSSLAIALLHSRRRHATSAWVGRSSPTLDLSLVLLVRAMDSVVQLALFKPSVASERHLPAAVKDEKRANRRKWSTRLDALVFWACSSRIMWCFFYEPDRLPHSYNKWIMTLANIDPRILTALRAIRTGHFSYSKGFSNPSDLTSSLSADLGYPAAWGDPSKLPAYGGPAADKVWKDLAVLNRHGIGGLPCEIVHGGVTGNSCTTNAAIRGLHAFAEATAIYLPVHILPILLTRPRKLLEGPKLLETLFNVGLSASFLSTFVSAVWYGVCFTRTLALARLFPNIPHDVWDGPLGCTFVGSLLCGASIWIERGRRRGEMALYVLPRAIRACISDGWVKSGMQSVRWAERLVFILSLSTLLTAAIHRPDTLRGLSKWTLGFVVKGPNAGFWRRRRLGLSAPPTPISSTRAPSPPSENNKNGLTP
;
A
#
# COMPACT_ATOMS: atom_id res chain seq x y z
N MET A 1 21.42 -45.45 32.35
CA MET A 1 20.73 -44.16 32.19
C MET A 1 19.23 -44.43 32.06
N LYS A 2 18.42 -43.97 33.03
CA LYS A 2 16.98 -44.30 33.11
C LYS A 2 16.14 -43.37 32.21
N PRO A 3 15.11 -43.87 31.52
CA PRO A 3 14.28 -43.11 30.56
C PRO A 3 13.25 -42.15 31.20
N VAL A 4 13.35 -41.88 32.50
CA VAL A 4 12.36 -41.07 33.25
C VAL A 4 12.60 -39.56 33.14
N ASP A 5 13.78 -39.12 32.69
CA ASP A 5 14.18 -37.70 32.74
C ASP A 5 13.99 -36.94 31.40
N LEU A 6 13.71 -37.65 30.31
CA LEU A 6 13.56 -37.01 29.00
C LEU A 6 12.22 -36.28 28.87
N ARG A 7 11.14 -36.86 29.40
CA ARG A 7 9.77 -36.32 29.26
C ARG A 7 9.56 -35.06 30.11
N ALA A 8 10.13 -35.04 31.32
CA ALA A 8 10.14 -33.86 32.20
C ALA A 8 10.99 -32.73 31.60
N ARG A 9 12.20 -33.04 31.07
CA ARG A 9 13.01 -32.05 30.35
C ARG A 9 12.34 -31.50 29.10
N ILE A 10 11.63 -32.33 28.33
CA ILE A 10 10.87 -31.86 27.14
C ILE A 10 9.67 -30.99 27.55
N GLN A 11 9.02 -31.29 28.69
CA GLN A 11 7.92 -30.48 29.22
C GLN A 11 8.37 -29.16 29.85
N GLY A 12 9.57 -29.11 30.46
CA GLY A 12 10.19 -27.90 31.02
C GLY A 12 10.89 -27.02 29.97
N ALA A 13 11.42 -27.62 28.90
CA ALA A 13 12.11 -26.91 27.82
C ALA A 13 11.40 -25.65 27.27
N PRO A 14 10.08 -25.62 27.03
CA PRO A 14 9.41 -24.40 26.58
C PRO A 14 9.41 -23.28 27.63
N HIS A 15 9.35 -23.62 28.92
CA HIS A 15 9.44 -22.64 30.02
C HIS A 15 10.87 -22.13 30.19
N ASP A 16 11.85 -23.02 30.22
CA ASP A 16 13.27 -22.64 30.30
C ASP A 16 13.69 -21.78 29.09
N LEU A 17 13.21 -22.13 27.89
CA LEU A 17 13.44 -21.33 26.68
C LEU A 17 12.76 -19.96 26.77
N ALA A 18 11.56 -19.87 27.35
CA ALA A 18 10.88 -18.60 27.54
C ALA A 18 11.65 -17.70 28.51
N ASP A 19 12.17 -18.25 29.61
CA ASP A 19 12.96 -17.50 30.59
C ASP A 19 14.28 -16.99 30.00
N VAL A 20 14.99 -17.84 29.24
CA VAL A 20 16.20 -17.43 28.50
C VAL A 20 15.87 -16.35 27.46
N LEU A 21 14.76 -16.48 26.74
CA LEU A 21 14.34 -15.48 25.76
C LEU A 21 13.97 -14.15 26.43
N HIS A 22 13.34 -14.18 27.61
CA HIS A 22 12.99 -12.99 28.39
C HIS A 22 14.19 -12.29 29.02
N ALA A 23 15.27 -13.03 29.31
CA ALA A 23 16.51 -12.47 29.83
C ALA A 23 17.30 -11.66 28.78
N LEU A 24 17.07 -11.92 27.49
CA LEU A 24 17.76 -11.19 26.41
C LEU A 24 17.24 -9.74 26.27
N PRO A 25 18.10 -8.78 25.89
CA PRO A 25 17.68 -7.43 25.53
C PRO A 25 16.68 -7.42 24.35
N ASP A 26 15.80 -6.41 24.34
CA ASP A 26 14.76 -6.23 23.33
C ASP A 26 15.32 -6.07 21.89
N ASP A 27 16.54 -5.58 21.76
CA ASP A 27 17.29 -5.34 20.54
C ASP A 27 18.21 -6.52 20.14
N HIS A 28 18.23 -7.59 20.93
CA HIS A 28 19.02 -8.78 20.63
C HIS A 28 18.55 -9.45 19.32
N PRO A 29 19.46 -9.89 18.42
CA PRO A 29 19.10 -10.44 17.12
C PRO A 29 18.13 -11.63 17.18
N LEU A 30 18.24 -12.48 18.21
CA LEU A 30 17.29 -13.59 18.41
C LEU A 30 15.86 -13.12 18.69
N GLN A 31 15.67 -12.08 19.51
CA GLN A 31 14.35 -11.54 19.79
C GLN A 31 13.75 -10.85 18.57
N ILE A 32 14.55 -10.06 17.86
CA ILE A 32 14.16 -9.45 16.58
C ILE A 32 13.76 -10.54 15.59
N GLY A 33 14.54 -11.63 15.53
CA GLY A 33 14.28 -12.78 14.66
C GLY A 33 12.96 -13.46 14.96
N LEU A 34 12.66 -13.73 16.24
CA LEU A 34 11.42 -14.38 16.67
C LEU A 34 10.18 -13.50 16.38
N ARG A 35 10.27 -12.20 16.64
CA ARG A 35 9.20 -11.23 16.32
C ARG A 35 8.98 -11.10 14.82
N THR A 36 10.06 -11.04 14.04
CA THR A 36 9.97 -10.97 12.58
C THR A 36 9.36 -12.24 12.01
N TYR A 37 9.81 -13.41 12.48
CA TYR A 37 9.36 -14.70 11.99
C TYR A 37 7.88 -14.91 12.27
N SER A 38 7.44 -14.66 13.51
CA SER A 38 6.03 -14.79 13.90
C SER A 38 5.13 -13.85 13.07
N LEU A 39 5.53 -12.58 12.89
CA LEU A 39 4.79 -11.63 12.08
C LEU A 39 4.75 -12.06 10.60
N ALA A 40 5.89 -12.39 10.01
CA ALA A 40 5.97 -12.77 8.60
C ALA A 40 5.24 -14.10 8.31
N LEU A 41 5.28 -15.05 9.24
CA LEU A 41 4.53 -16.30 9.15
C LEU A 41 3.02 -16.05 9.21
N SER A 42 2.56 -15.15 10.10
CA SER A 42 1.15 -14.78 10.18
C SER A 42 0.64 -14.16 8.86
N LEU A 43 1.46 -13.30 8.23
CA LEU A 43 1.15 -12.67 6.95
C LEU A 43 1.14 -13.65 5.78
N ALA A 44 1.99 -14.69 5.83
CA ALA A 44 2.01 -15.74 4.81
C ALA A 44 0.86 -16.74 4.97
N LEU A 45 0.55 -17.14 6.21
CA LEU A 45 -0.49 -18.14 6.50
C LEU A 45 -1.91 -17.57 6.38
N GLY A 46 -2.14 -16.31 6.75
CA GLY A 46 -3.48 -15.71 6.74
C GLY A 46 -4.22 -15.88 5.41
N PRO A 47 -3.68 -15.36 4.29
CA PRO A 47 -4.28 -15.53 2.97
C PRO A 47 -4.33 -16.99 2.49
N ALA A 48 -3.35 -17.81 2.90
CA ALA A 48 -3.29 -19.23 2.50
C ALA A 48 -4.37 -20.08 3.17
N LEU A 49 -4.79 -19.71 4.39
CA LEU A 49 -5.80 -20.40 5.17
C LEU A 49 -7.20 -19.84 4.97
N LEU A 50 -7.34 -18.61 4.48
CA LEU A 50 -8.64 -17.96 4.24
C LEU A 50 -9.61 -18.78 3.36
N PRO A 51 -9.18 -19.46 2.27
CA PRO A 51 -10.06 -20.32 1.48
C PRO A 51 -10.68 -21.49 2.25
N PHE A 52 -10.10 -21.94 3.37
CA PHE A 52 -10.69 -23.00 4.21
C PHE A 52 -11.89 -22.49 5.02
N LEU A 53 -11.92 -21.19 5.33
CA LEU A 53 -13.04 -20.53 5.99
C LEU A 53 -14.19 -20.28 5.01
N THR A 54 -13.87 -19.90 3.77
CA THR A 54 -14.86 -19.47 2.78
C THR A 54 -15.34 -20.56 1.81
N SER A 55 -14.55 -21.60 1.54
CA SER A 55 -14.86 -22.62 0.54
C SER A 55 -15.00 -24.02 1.14
N ARG A 56 -16.21 -24.60 1.01
CA ARG A 56 -16.49 -26.00 1.39
C ARG A 56 -15.64 -27.00 0.60
N LYS A 57 -15.38 -26.72 -0.69
CA LYS A 57 -14.57 -27.58 -1.58
C LYS A 57 -13.11 -27.68 -1.13
N VAL A 58 -12.53 -26.59 -0.62
CA VAL A 58 -11.15 -26.59 -0.09
C VAL A 58 -11.10 -27.32 1.25
N ARG A 59 -12.14 -27.16 2.08
CA ARG A 59 -12.27 -27.88 3.36
C ARG A 59 -12.36 -29.39 3.19
N ALA A 60 -13.00 -29.87 2.11
CA ALA A 60 -13.09 -31.29 1.79
C ALA A 60 -11.73 -31.96 1.53
N GLN A 61 -10.71 -31.20 1.13
CA GLN A 61 -9.33 -31.72 0.97
C GLN A 61 -8.59 -31.89 2.32
N GLY A 62 -9.20 -31.42 3.42
CA GLY A 62 -8.84 -31.79 4.79
C GLY A 62 -7.42 -31.45 5.24
N PHE A 63 -6.92 -32.25 6.18
CA PHE A 63 -5.64 -32.08 6.87
C PHE A 63 -4.43 -32.13 5.93
N LYS A 64 -4.48 -32.95 4.86
CA LYS A 64 -3.36 -33.10 3.91
C LYS A 64 -2.95 -31.78 3.26
N ARG A 65 -3.93 -30.94 2.88
CA ARG A 65 -3.66 -29.63 2.26
C ARG A 65 -3.13 -28.61 3.28
N VAL A 66 -3.66 -28.62 4.50
CA VAL A 66 -3.16 -27.77 5.60
C VAL A 66 -1.72 -28.12 5.93
N TRP A 67 -1.41 -29.42 6.08
CA TRP A 67 -0.05 -29.90 6.33
C TRP A 67 0.91 -29.52 5.20
N TYR A 68 0.49 -29.65 3.93
CA TYR A 68 1.28 -29.19 2.79
C TYR A 68 1.59 -27.69 2.86
N ILE A 69 0.60 -26.86 3.18
CA ILE A 69 0.78 -25.40 3.33
C ILE A 69 1.76 -25.10 4.48
N LEU A 70 1.59 -25.75 5.64
CA LEU A 70 2.48 -25.56 6.79
C LEU A 70 3.91 -25.98 6.45
N LYS A 71 4.13 -27.18 5.89
CA LYS A 71 5.45 -27.64 5.44
C LYS A 71 6.10 -26.66 4.45
N ARG A 72 5.28 -26.07 3.56
CA ARG A 72 5.75 -25.11 2.55
C ARG A 72 6.14 -23.76 3.15
N GLU A 73 5.39 -23.25 4.13
CA GLU A 73 5.66 -21.95 4.76
C GLU A 73 6.65 -22.01 5.93
N LEU A 74 6.89 -23.19 6.52
CA LEU A 74 7.92 -23.42 7.56
C LEU A 74 9.29 -23.81 6.99
N SER A 75 9.42 -23.92 5.66
CA SER A 75 10.70 -24.26 5.01
C SER A 75 11.75 -23.14 5.15
N PHE A 76 13.04 -23.49 5.12
CA PHE A 76 14.14 -22.51 5.23
C PHE A 76 14.16 -21.47 4.10
N ASN A 77 13.63 -21.81 2.92
CA ASN A 77 13.49 -20.89 1.79
C ASN A 77 12.11 -20.22 1.76
N ALA A 78 11.30 -20.33 2.82
CA ALA A 78 9.99 -19.70 2.89
C ALA A 78 10.10 -18.18 3.09
N PHE A 79 8.97 -17.50 2.86
CA PHE A 79 8.86 -16.06 3.03
C PHE A 79 9.24 -15.63 4.45
N ALA A 80 8.71 -16.31 5.48
CA ALA A 80 8.97 -15.97 6.87
C ALA A 80 10.47 -16.02 7.21
N MET A 81 11.13 -17.14 6.90
CA MET A 81 12.56 -17.30 7.14
C MET A 81 13.40 -16.28 6.36
N SER A 82 13.08 -16.05 5.09
CA SER A 82 13.85 -15.11 4.25
C SER A 82 13.77 -13.67 4.79
N ILE A 83 12.58 -13.22 5.22
CA ILE A 83 12.42 -11.90 5.83
C ILE A 83 13.08 -11.83 7.20
N THR A 84 12.99 -12.89 8.01
CA THR A 84 13.71 -12.98 9.29
C THR A 84 15.21 -12.85 9.11
N VAL A 85 15.79 -13.57 8.14
CA VAL A 85 17.19 -13.43 7.77
C VAL A 85 17.49 -11.98 7.39
N GLY A 86 16.67 -11.36 6.53
CA GLY A 86 16.88 -9.97 6.10
C GLY A 86 16.88 -8.95 7.24
N VAL A 87 15.95 -9.08 8.20
CA VAL A 87 15.78 -8.09 9.28
C VAL A 87 16.68 -8.37 10.49
N ALA A 88 16.70 -9.61 10.99
CA ALA A 88 17.51 -9.97 12.16
C ALA A 88 18.96 -10.31 11.81
N GLY A 89 19.24 -10.73 10.58
CA GLY A 89 20.60 -10.96 10.12
C GLY A 89 21.42 -9.66 10.10
N GLY A 90 20.80 -8.52 9.81
CA GLY A 90 21.48 -7.23 9.82
C GLY A 90 21.97 -6.83 11.22
N THR A 91 21.15 -7.09 12.25
CA THR A 91 21.55 -6.86 13.64
C THR A 91 22.56 -7.89 14.13
N ALA A 92 22.45 -9.16 13.71
CA ALA A 92 23.44 -10.18 14.03
C ALA A 92 24.82 -9.87 13.43
N ILE A 93 24.86 -9.47 12.15
CA ILE A 93 26.11 -9.05 11.47
C ILE A 93 26.71 -7.83 12.18
N ARG A 94 25.87 -6.88 12.60
CA ARG A 94 26.32 -5.73 13.38
C ARG A 94 26.93 -6.15 14.72
N SER A 95 26.30 -7.05 15.48
CA SER A 95 26.87 -7.57 16.74
C SER A 95 28.20 -8.30 16.52
N VAL A 96 28.37 -8.99 15.39
CA VAL A 96 29.65 -9.60 15.02
C VAL A 96 30.69 -8.54 14.68
N TRP A 97 30.29 -7.49 13.97
CA TRP A 97 31.16 -6.36 13.65
C TRP A 97 31.66 -5.65 14.90
N ASP A 98 30.76 -5.34 15.85
CA ASP A 98 31.10 -4.66 17.10
C ASP A 98 32.09 -5.52 17.93
N ARG A 99 31.88 -6.84 18.01
CA ARG A 99 32.82 -7.77 18.66
C ARG A 99 34.18 -7.88 17.96
N LEU A 100 34.19 -7.81 16.63
CA LEU A 100 35.45 -7.82 15.86
C LEU A 100 36.25 -6.54 16.08
N GLU A 101 35.57 -5.40 16.25
CA GLU A 101 36.21 -4.13 16.59
C GLU A 101 36.82 -4.18 17.99
N GLU A 102 36.05 -4.61 19.00
CA GLU A 102 36.54 -4.82 20.39
C GLU A 102 37.77 -5.74 20.42
N TRP A 103 37.70 -6.90 19.74
CA TRP A 103 38.83 -7.83 19.64
C TRP A 103 40.05 -7.23 18.92
N SER A 104 39.83 -6.32 17.97
CA SER A 104 40.91 -5.64 17.26
C SER A 104 41.54 -4.52 18.09
N GLU A 105 40.79 -3.91 19.01
CA GLU A 105 41.28 -2.91 19.96
C GLU A 105 42.17 -3.55 21.03
N GLU A 106 41.81 -4.73 21.52
CA GLU A 106 42.63 -5.50 22.49
C GLU A 106 44.00 -5.93 21.91
N ARG A 107 44.12 -6.12 20.59
CA ARG A 107 45.41 -6.40 19.92
C ARG A 107 46.11 -5.12 19.47
N VAL A 108 46.76 -4.45 20.41
CA VAL A 108 47.46 -3.17 20.21
C VAL A 108 48.71 -3.31 19.31
N ASP A 109 49.32 -4.50 19.19
CA ASP A 109 50.69 -4.65 18.65
C ASP A 109 50.82 -5.16 17.19
N LEU A 110 49.77 -5.14 16.36
CA LEU A 110 49.86 -5.65 14.98
C LEU A 110 50.35 -4.58 13.99
N PRO A 111 51.39 -4.86 13.16
CA PRO A 111 51.93 -3.89 12.22
C PRO A 111 50.89 -3.48 11.16
N SER A 112 50.74 -2.16 10.98
CA SER A 112 49.82 -1.49 10.05
C SER A 112 49.87 -2.01 8.60
N LYS A 113 51.00 -2.60 8.18
CA LYS A 113 51.20 -3.16 6.83
C LYS A 113 50.53 -4.52 6.59
N SER A 114 50.05 -5.20 7.64
CA SER A 114 49.36 -6.50 7.50
C SER A 114 47.94 -6.34 6.91
N ALA A 115 47.43 -7.39 6.25
CA ALA A 115 46.04 -7.39 5.75
C ALA A 115 45.02 -7.09 6.86
N LEU A 116 45.29 -7.57 8.08
CA LEU A 116 44.48 -7.31 9.28
C LEU A 116 44.54 -5.83 9.71
N GLY A 117 45.70 -5.17 9.59
CA GLY A 117 45.83 -3.73 9.86
C GLY A 117 45.01 -2.86 8.91
N ARG A 118 44.97 -3.22 7.62
CA ARG A 118 44.11 -2.54 6.62
C ARG A 118 42.62 -2.74 6.89
N VAL A 119 42.23 -3.96 7.27
CA VAL A 119 40.85 -4.25 7.68
C VAL A 119 40.47 -3.44 8.92
N ARG A 120 41.34 -3.37 9.94
CA ARG A 120 41.13 -2.56 11.14
C ARG A 120 40.92 -1.08 10.81
N ALA A 121 41.80 -0.49 10.01
CA ALA A 121 41.70 0.92 9.60
C ALA A 121 40.41 1.20 8.82
N TRP A 122 39.97 0.23 7.99
CA TRP A 122 38.70 0.34 7.29
C TRP A 122 37.51 0.23 8.23
N LEU A 123 37.47 -0.76 9.12
CA LEU A 123 36.38 -0.97 10.10
C LEU A 123 36.17 0.28 10.98
N SER A 124 37.24 0.89 11.48
CA SER A 124 37.19 2.07 12.34
C SER A 124 36.80 3.35 11.58
N SER A 125 37.09 3.45 10.28
CA SER A 125 36.75 4.63 9.47
C SER A 125 35.25 4.80 9.15
N VAL A 126 34.47 3.71 9.22
CA VAL A 126 33.06 3.70 8.80
C VAL A 126 32.17 4.27 9.90
N LYS A 127 31.34 5.29 9.58
CA LYS A 127 30.40 5.87 10.54
C LYS A 127 29.34 4.86 10.99
N ASP A 128 28.84 4.96 12.21
CA ASP A 128 27.83 4.05 12.78
C ASP A 128 26.59 3.81 11.89
N GLY A 129 26.06 4.89 11.29
CA GLY A 129 24.97 4.78 10.32
C GLY A 129 25.33 3.98 9.06
N GLN A 130 26.56 4.11 8.56
CA GLN A 130 27.07 3.36 7.41
C GLN A 130 27.33 1.89 7.77
N ARG A 131 27.86 1.60 8.97
CA ARG A 131 28.02 0.22 9.47
C ARG A 131 26.70 -0.53 9.51
N THR A 132 25.67 0.14 10.02
CA THR A 132 24.29 -0.38 10.06
C THR A 132 23.78 -0.66 8.66
N PHE A 133 23.95 0.30 7.75
CA PHE A 133 23.50 0.16 6.38
C PHE A 133 24.19 -1.00 5.66
N LEU A 134 25.52 -1.12 5.77
CA LEU A 134 26.30 -2.20 5.16
C LEU A 134 25.90 -3.57 5.72
N SER A 135 25.73 -3.68 7.04
CA SER A 135 25.26 -4.92 7.69
C SER A 135 23.89 -5.34 7.15
N ASN A 136 22.98 -4.37 7.00
CA ASN A 136 21.67 -4.61 6.40
C ASN A 136 21.74 -4.93 4.90
N VAL A 137 22.71 -4.39 4.14
CA VAL A 137 22.92 -4.72 2.72
C VAL A 137 23.31 -6.19 2.56
N ILE A 138 24.24 -6.68 3.38
CA ILE A 138 24.67 -8.09 3.36
C ILE A 138 23.48 -8.99 3.70
N SER A 139 22.78 -8.67 4.79
CA SER A 139 21.60 -9.39 5.26
C SER A 139 20.46 -9.43 4.22
N SER A 140 20.12 -8.28 3.65
CA SER A 140 19.07 -8.15 2.63
C SER A 140 19.43 -8.88 1.33
N SER A 141 20.73 -8.94 0.99
CA SER A 141 21.23 -9.71 -0.15
C SER A 141 21.01 -11.21 0.04
N LEU A 142 21.28 -11.72 1.24
CA LEU A 142 20.99 -13.11 1.59
C LEU A 142 19.48 -13.40 1.58
N ALA A 143 18.66 -12.48 2.12
CA ALA A 143 17.21 -12.60 2.12
C ALA A 143 16.61 -12.71 0.70
N ILE A 144 16.99 -11.83 -0.23
CA ILE A 144 16.49 -11.90 -1.60
C ILE A 144 17.04 -13.11 -2.36
N ALA A 145 18.26 -13.57 -2.02
CA ALA A 145 18.81 -14.82 -2.57
C ALA A 145 17.99 -16.04 -2.12
N LEU A 146 17.54 -16.09 -0.86
CA LEU A 146 16.65 -17.14 -0.33
C LEU A 146 15.25 -17.09 -0.96
N LEU A 147 14.67 -15.90 -1.11
CA LEU A 147 13.38 -15.73 -1.80
C LEU A 147 13.42 -16.25 -3.24
N HIS A 148 14.54 -16.01 -3.94
CA HIS A 148 14.76 -16.53 -5.29
C HIS A 148 15.19 -18.00 -5.33
N SER A 149 15.86 -18.53 -4.30
CA SER A 149 16.32 -19.93 -4.25
C SER A 149 15.14 -20.91 -4.16
N ARG A 150 14.05 -20.51 -3.49
CA ARG A 150 12.81 -21.30 -3.33
C ARG A 150 12.27 -21.88 -4.64
N ARG A 151 12.54 -21.26 -5.79
CA ARG A 151 11.87 -21.59 -7.06
C ARG A 151 12.78 -21.68 -8.29
N ARG A 152 14.07 -22.01 -8.11
CA ARG A 152 15.03 -22.21 -9.22
C ARG A 152 14.70 -23.38 -10.17
N HIS A 153 13.67 -24.19 -9.91
CA HIS A 153 13.36 -25.39 -10.71
C HIS A 153 12.67 -25.16 -12.07
N ALA A 154 12.60 -23.94 -12.59
CA ALA A 154 12.33 -23.74 -14.02
C ALA A 154 12.95 -22.43 -14.49
N THR A 155 14.05 -22.53 -15.23
CA THR A 155 14.64 -21.42 -15.99
C THR A 155 13.68 -20.85 -17.04
N SER A 156 12.65 -21.61 -17.44
CA SER A 156 11.51 -21.15 -18.25
C SER A 156 10.38 -20.46 -17.46
N ALA A 157 10.36 -20.49 -16.12
CA ALA A 157 9.20 -20.05 -15.33
C ALA A 157 8.95 -18.54 -15.27
N TRP A 158 9.87 -17.71 -15.76
CA TRP A 158 9.78 -16.25 -15.72
C TRP A 158 9.38 -15.63 -17.06
N VAL A 159 9.45 -16.39 -18.16
CA VAL A 159 9.02 -15.91 -19.47
C VAL A 159 7.49 -15.83 -19.46
N GLY A 160 6.96 -14.63 -19.65
CA GLY A 160 5.52 -14.37 -19.65
C GLY A 160 4.88 -14.15 -18.28
N ARG A 161 5.64 -14.18 -17.17
CA ARG A 161 5.13 -13.92 -15.81
C ARG A 161 6.03 -12.95 -15.04
N SER A 162 5.43 -11.97 -14.37
CA SER A 162 6.17 -11.06 -13.49
C SER A 162 6.75 -11.80 -12.29
N SER A 163 7.87 -11.31 -11.78
CA SER A 163 8.49 -11.86 -10.59
C SER A 163 7.56 -11.82 -9.35
N PRO A 164 7.52 -12.89 -8.53
CA PRO A 164 6.63 -12.95 -7.37
C PRO A 164 7.09 -12.03 -6.22
N THR A 165 8.37 -11.62 -6.25
CA THR A 165 8.98 -10.68 -5.31
C THR A 165 8.89 -9.23 -5.77
N LEU A 166 8.39 -8.94 -6.98
CA LEU A 166 8.31 -7.59 -7.53
C LEU A 166 7.44 -6.69 -6.68
N ASP A 167 6.24 -7.18 -6.34
CA ASP A 167 5.26 -6.42 -5.56
C ASP A 167 5.82 -6.06 -4.19
N LEU A 168 6.52 -7.00 -3.54
CA LEU A 168 7.19 -6.75 -2.27
C LEU A 168 8.31 -5.71 -2.42
N SER A 169 9.14 -5.85 -3.46
CA SER A 169 10.25 -4.93 -3.74
C SER A 169 9.75 -3.51 -3.99
N LEU A 170 8.64 -3.35 -4.72
CA LEU A 170 8.00 -2.06 -4.96
C LEU A 170 7.38 -1.46 -3.68
N VAL A 171 6.77 -2.28 -2.82
CA VAL A 171 6.26 -1.82 -1.52
C VAL A 171 7.41 -1.33 -0.64
N LEU A 172 8.52 -2.07 -0.57
CA LEU A 172 9.71 -1.65 0.18
C LEU A 172 10.31 -0.37 -0.40
N LEU A 173 10.42 -0.28 -1.74
CA LEU A 173 10.91 0.90 -2.44
C LEU A 173 10.11 2.15 -2.08
N VAL A 174 8.78 2.07 -2.18
CA VAL A 174 7.90 3.20 -1.86
C VAL A 174 8.06 3.64 -0.40
N ARG A 175 8.16 2.68 0.52
CA ARG A 175 8.36 3.00 1.95
C ARG A 175 9.74 3.58 2.22
N ALA A 176 10.78 3.13 1.53
CA ALA A 176 12.13 3.68 1.63
C ALA A 176 12.18 5.11 1.07
N MET A 177 11.62 5.33 -0.13
CA MET A 177 11.50 6.65 -0.75
C MET A 177 10.73 7.61 0.16
N ASP A 178 9.62 7.18 0.75
CA ASP A 178 8.86 7.99 1.71
C ASP A 178 9.71 8.41 2.91
N SER A 179 10.46 7.49 3.52
CA SER A 179 11.37 7.80 4.64
C SER A 179 12.43 8.83 4.24
N VAL A 180 13.00 8.70 3.03
CA VAL A 180 13.98 9.65 2.49
C VAL A 180 13.34 11.02 2.23
N VAL A 181 12.14 11.07 1.65
CA VAL A 181 11.40 12.32 1.41
C VAL A 181 11.02 13.01 2.73
N GLN A 182 10.59 12.25 3.74
CA GLN A 182 10.31 12.78 5.08
C GLN A 182 11.57 13.36 5.72
N LEU A 183 12.72 12.70 5.54
CA LEU A 183 14.01 13.20 6.00
C LEU A 183 14.44 14.48 5.26
N ALA A 184 14.30 14.52 3.93
CA ALA A 184 14.80 15.61 3.11
C ALA A 184 13.92 16.87 3.15
N LEU A 185 12.60 16.71 3.13
CA LEU A 185 11.67 17.83 2.95
C LEU A 185 10.98 18.28 4.23
N PHE A 186 10.76 17.36 5.18
CA PHE A 186 9.91 17.63 6.35
C PHE A 186 10.67 17.55 7.68
N LYS A 187 11.93 17.15 7.66
CA LYS A 187 12.77 17.15 8.86
C LYS A 187 13.58 18.45 8.96
N PRO A 188 13.40 19.23 10.04
CA PRO A 188 14.23 20.39 10.27
C PRO A 188 15.65 19.97 10.68
N SER A 189 16.64 20.75 10.25
CA SER A 189 18.00 20.65 10.81
C SER A 189 17.95 21.02 12.29
N VAL A 190 18.57 20.20 13.14
CA VAL A 190 18.64 20.42 14.59
C VAL A 190 19.28 21.78 14.91
N ALA A 191 20.25 22.20 14.09
CA ALA A 191 20.88 23.52 14.22
C ALA A 191 19.90 24.67 13.92
N SER A 192 19.00 24.49 12.95
CA SER A 192 18.04 25.52 12.51
C SER A 192 16.94 25.77 13.55
N GLU A 193 16.55 24.75 14.32
CA GLU A 193 15.46 24.86 15.30
C GLU A 193 15.92 24.96 16.77
N ARG A 194 17.23 24.95 17.06
CA ARG A 194 17.74 24.95 18.44
C ARG A 194 17.26 26.16 19.24
N HIS A 195 17.39 27.37 18.66
CA HIS A 195 17.13 28.64 19.33
C HIS A 195 15.72 29.20 19.11
N LEU A 196 14.84 28.51 18.38
CA LEU A 196 13.49 29.02 18.14
C LEU A 196 12.61 28.89 19.40
N PRO A 197 11.67 29.82 19.65
CA PRO A 197 10.64 29.66 20.68
C PRO A 197 9.74 28.44 20.41
N ALA A 198 9.21 27.83 21.48
CA ALA A 198 8.38 26.62 21.38
C ALA A 198 7.13 26.82 20.50
N ALA A 199 6.44 27.96 20.64
CA ALA A 199 5.27 28.31 19.82
C ALA A 199 5.59 28.32 18.32
N VAL A 200 6.73 28.89 17.93
CA VAL A 200 7.20 28.95 16.53
C VAL A 200 7.54 27.55 16.01
N LYS A 201 8.12 26.67 16.85
CA LYS A 201 8.38 25.27 16.48
C LYS A 201 7.08 24.52 16.21
N ASP A 202 6.05 24.72 17.03
CA ASP A 202 4.75 24.07 16.88
C ASP A 202 4.01 24.56 15.63
N GLU A 203 4.06 25.86 15.35
CA GLU A 203 3.50 26.43 14.12
C GLU A 203 4.20 25.87 12.88
N LYS A 204 5.55 25.89 12.85
CA LYS A 204 6.33 25.30 11.74
C LYS A 204 6.02 23.81 11.57
N ARG A 205 5.87 23.07 12.68
CA ARG A 205 5.49 21.65 12.65
C ARG A 205 4.09 21.44 12.09
N ALA A 206 3.13 22.30 12.45
CA ALA A 206 1.78 22.25 11.91
C ALA A 206 1.78 22.55 10.41
N ASN A 207 2.54 23.54 9.96
CA ASN A 207 2.68 23.88 8.55
C ASN A 207 3.30 22.73 7.74
N ARG A 208 4.39 22.11 8.24
CA ARG A 208 5.01 20.93 7.61
C ARG A 208 4.02 19.76 7.49
N ARG A 209 3.22 19.49 8.52
CA ARG A 209 2.17 18.46 8.47
C ARG A 209 1.09 18.80 7.43
N LYS A 210 0.69 20.06 7.32
CA LYS A 210 -0.26 20.52 6.31
C LYS A 210 0.28 20.31 4.89
N TRP A 211 1.54 20.66 4.64
CA TRP A 211 2.17 20.42 3.34
C TRP A 211 2.36 18.94 3.04
N SER A 212 2.80 18.13 4.00
CA SER A 212 2.92 16.67 3.82
C SER A 212 1.58 16.04 3.44
N THR A 213 0.48 16.42 4.09
CA THR A 213 -0.84 15.85 3.78
C THR A 213 -1.39 16.31 2.43
N ARG A 214 -1.02 17.50 1.94
CA ARG A 214 -1.34 17.97 0.58
C ARG A 214 -0.51 17.24 -0.47
N LEU A 215 0.77 17.04 -0.23
CA LEU A 215 1.64 16.25 -1.10
C LEU A 215 1.14 14.81 -1.20
N ASP A 216 0.74 14.20 -0.08
CA ASP A 216 0.15 12.86 -0.07
C ASP A 216 -1.11 12.77 -0.94
N ALA A 217 -1.98 13.79 -0.86
CA ALA A 217 -3.18 13.86 -1.69
C ALA A 217 -2.84 13.99 -3.19
N LEU A 218 -1.84 14.80 -3.55
CA LEU A 218 -1.36 14.93 -4.94
C LEU A 218 -0.75 13.63 -5.46
N VAL A 219 0.08 12.95 -4.65
CA VAL A 219 0.66 11.65 -5.01
C VAL A 219 -0.46 10.63 -5.22
N PHE A 220 -1.44 10.56 -4.32
CA PHE A 220 -2.60 9.69 -4.50
C PHE A 220 -3.37 10.00 -5.79
N TRP A 221 -3.65 11.29 -6.05
CA TRP A 221 -4.35 11.73 -7.25
C TRP A 221 -3.62 11.31 -8.52
N ALA A 222 -2.31 11.57 -8.62
CA ALA A 222 -1.51 11.19 -9.78
C ALA A 222 -1.44 9.66 -9.96
N CYS A 223 -1.26 8.92 -8.87
CA CYS A 223 -1.19 7.46 -8.89
C CYS A 223 -2.50 6.82 -9.34
N SER A 224 -3.62 7.26 -8.75
CA SER A 224 -4.95 6.74 -9.09
C SER A 224 -5.34 7.08 -10.53
N SER A 225 -5.02 8.28 -11.01
CA SER A 225 -5.24 8.68 -12.41
C SER A 225 -4.48 7.76 -13.38
N ARG A 226 -3.20 7.50 -13.11
CA ARG A 226 -2.38 6.59 -13.93
C ARG A 226 -2.94 5.17 -13.94
N ILE A 227 -3.34 4.67 -12.76
CA ILE A 227 -3.91 3.33 -12.60
C ILE A 227 -5.22 3.19 -13.36
N MET A 228 -6.15 4.14 -13.21
CA MET A 228 -7.44 4.08 -13.88
C MET A 228 -7.29 4.15 -15.39
N TRP A 229 -6.39 5.00 -15.89
CA TRP A 229 -6.09 5.02 -17.32
C TRP A 229 -5.51 3.68 -17.82
N CYS A 230 -4.61 3.06 -17.05
CA CYS A 230 -4.11 1.72 -17.35
C CYS A 230 -5.23 0.68 -17.35
N PHE A 231 -6.15 0.74 -16.39
CA PHE A 231 -7.29 -0.18 -16.34
C PHE A 231 -8.13 -0.12 -17.63
N PHE A 232 -8.39 1.08 -18.14
CA PHE A 232 -9.12 1.25 -19.41
C PHE A 232 -8.32 0.74 -20.62
N TYR A 233 -7.07 1.14 -20.79
CA TYR A 233 -6.35 0.92 -22.05
C TYR A 233 -5.20 -0.09 -22.04
N GLU A 234 -4.55 -0.31 -20.89
CA GLU A 234 -3.37 -1.16 -20.75
C GLU A 234 -3.46 -2.02 -19.48
N PRO A 235 -4.49 -2.90 -19.36
CA PRO A 235 -4.73 -3.66 -18.14
C PRO A 235 -3.54 -4.57 -17.79
N ASP A 236 -2.77 -5.04 -18.77
CA ASP A 236 -1.64 -5.95 -18.55
C ASP A 236 -0.53 -5.36 -17.68
N ARG A 237 -0.43 -4.03 -17.60
CA ARG A 237 0.53 -3.35 -16.70
C ARG A 237 0.13 -3.44 -15.24
N LEU A 238 -1.13 -3.74 -14.95
CA LEU A 238 -1.65 -3.92 -13.61
C LEU A 238 -1.66 -5.41 -13.22
N PRO A 239 -1.51 -5.74 -11.93
CA PRO A 239 -1.67 -7.10 -11.46
C PRO A 239 -3.09 -7.62 -11.75
N HIS A 240 -3.20 -8.87 -12.20
CA HIS A 240 -4.48 -9.48 -12.57
C HIS A 240 -5.53 -9.43 -11.44
N SER A 241 -5.14 -9.72 -10.19
CA SER A 241 -6.04 -9.64 -9.03
C SER A 241 -6.56 -8.22 -8.79
N TYR A 242 -5.77 -7.21 -9.12
CA TYR A 242 -6.14 -5.81 -8.95
C TYR A 242 -7.10 -5.37 -10.06
N ASN A 243 -6.85 -5.75 -11.32
CA ASN A 243 -7.82 -5.52 -12.39
C ASN A 243 -9.16 -6.18 -12.10
N LYS A 244 -9.16 -7.42 -11.63
CA LYS A 244 -10.38 -8.13 -11.26
C LYS A 244 -11.15 -7.38 -10.17
N TRP A 245 -10.44 -6.88 -9.15
CA TRP A 245 -11.05 -6.08 -8.09
C TRP A 245 -11.67 -4.78 -8.61
N ILE A 246 -10.97 -4.05 -9.49
CA ILE A 246 -11.53 -2.83 -10.13
C ILE A 246 -12.75 -3.18 -10.99
N MET A 247 -12.70 -4.25 -11.79
CA MET A 247 -13.83 -4.71 -12.61
C MET A 247 -15.08 -4.97 -11.75
N THR A 248 -14.92 -5.67 -10.63
CA THR A 248 -16.03 -5.97 -9.72
C THR A 248 -16.67 -4.70 -9.17
N LEU A 249 -15.87 -3.74 -8.70
CA LEU A 249 -16.37 -2.47 -8.17
C LEU A 249 -16.96 -1.54 -9.24
N ALA A 250 -16.38 -1.54 -10.45
CA ALA A 250 -16.82 -0.68 -11.54
C ALA A 250 -18.15 -1.15 -12.14
N ASN A 251 -18.43 -2.45 -12.06
CA ASN A 251 -19.60 -3.12 -12.65
C ASN A 251 -19.82 -2.71 -14.13
N ILE A 252 -18.73 -2.74 -14.92
CA ILE A 252 -18.70 -2.36 -16.33
C ILE A 252 -18.68 -3.62 -17.22
N ASP A 253 -19.43 -3.61 -18.33
CA ASP A 253 -19.40 -4.70 -19.30
C ASP A 253 -18.01 -4.75 -19.99
N PRO A 254 -17.35 -5.93 -20.05
CA PRO A 254 -16.03 -6.05 -20.65
C PRO A 254 -15.97 -5.64 -22.13
N ARG A 255 -17.07 -5.73 -22.89
CA ARG A 255 -17.13 -5.31 -24.30
C ARG A 255 -16.94 -3.81 -24.47
N ILE A 256 -17.39 -2.99 -23.51
CA ILE A 256 -17.14 -1.55 -23.52
C ILE A 256 -15.63 -1.28 -23.41
N LEU A 257 -14.93 -2.00 -22.53
CA LEU A 257 -13.48 -1.88 -22.39
C LEU A 257 -12.75 -2.33 -23.67
N THR A 258 -13.23 -3.42 -24.29
CA THR A 258 -12.70 -3.87 -25.59
C THR A 258 -12.93 -2.83 -26.68
N ALA A 259 -14.09 -2.18 -26.72
CA ALA A 259 -14.39 -1.12 -27.69
C ALA A 259 -13.47 0.10 -27.50
N LEU A 260 -13.28 0.57 -26.26
CA LEU A 260 -12.35 1.66 -25.95
C LEU A 260 -10.91 1.33 -26.39
N ARG A 261 -10.47 0.08 -26.17
CA ARG A 261 -9.15 -0.38 -26.61
C ARG A 261 -9.06 -0.48 -28.13
N ALA A 262 -10.12 -0.94 -28.80
CA ALA A 262 -10.21 -1.00 -30.25
C ALA A 262 -10.18 0.40 -30.89
N ILE A 263 -10.81 1.41 -30.25
CA ILE A 263 -10.70 2.81 -30.66
C ILE A 263 -9.24 3.27 -30.59
N ARG A 264 -8.55 2.97 -29.47
CA ARG A 264 -7.13 3.31 -29.31
C ARG A 264 -6.23 2.65 -30.37
N THR A 265 -6.49 1.40 -30.74
CA THR A 265 -5.69 0.67 -31.73
C THR A 265 -6.12 0.93 -33.18
N GLY A 266 -7.21 1.66 -33.40
CA GLY A 266 -7.75 1.95 -34.73
C GLY A 266 -8.57 0.81 -35.35
N HIS A 267 -8.97 -0.19 -34.54
CA HIS A 267 -9.85 -1.30 -34.93
C HIS A 267 -11.34 -1.02 -34.70
N PHE A 268 -11.68 0.14 -34.14
CA PHE A 268 -13.04 0.63 -34.03
C PHE A 268 -13.03 2.11 -34.37
N SER A 269 -13.97 2.56 -35.20
CA SER A 269 -14.13 3.98 -35.49
C SER A 269 -15.59 4.34 -35.81
N TYR A 270 -16.08 5.38 -35.14
CA TYR A 270 -17.35 6.00 -35.45
C TYR A 270 -17.29 6.74 -36.80
N SER A 271 -16.21 7.49 -37.06
CA SER A 271 -16.08 8.27 -38.30
C SER A 271 -15.95 7.40 -39.55
N LYS A 272 -15.30 6.25 -39.45
CA LYS A 272 -15.16 5.28 -40.55
C LYS A 272 -16.26 4.20 -40.55
N GLY A 273 -17.10 4.16 -39.53
CA GLY A 273 -18.26 3.27 -39.46
C GLY A 273 -17.94 1.78 -39.35
N PHE A 274 -16.85 1.38 -38.68
CA PHE A 274 -16.50 -0.03 -38.54
C PHE A 274 -16.03 -0.39 -37.12
N SER A 275 -16.10 -1.69 -36.83
CA SER A 275 -15.56 -2.32 -35.62
C SER A 275 -14.96 -3.68 -35.98
N ASN A 276 -13.93 -4.09 -35.23
CA ASN A 276 -13.39 -5.44 -35.26
C ASN A 276 -13.26 -5.96 -33.81
N PRO A 277 -14.07 -6.96 -33.40
CA PRO A 277 -15.14 -7.62 -34.15
C PRO A 277 -16.30 -6.68 -34.54
N SER A 278 -16.99 -6.96 -35.65
CA SER A 278 -18.07 -6.12 -36.19
C SER A 278 -19.28 -6.00 -35.25
N ASP A 279 -19.53 -7.05 -34.47
CA ASP A 279 -20.68 -7.16 -33.56
C ASP A 279 -20.38 -6.70 -32.13
N LEU A 280 -19.20 -6.12 -31.87
CA LEU A 280 -18.70 -5.86 -30.52
C LEU A 280 -19.68 -5.05 -29.64
N THR A 281 -20.21 -3.96 -30.18
CA THR A 281 -21.12 -3.05 -29.47
C THR A 281 -22.59 -3.32 -29.80
N SER A 282 -22.89 -3.90 -30.96
CA SER A 282 -24.25 -4.26 -31.36
C SER A 282 -24.76 -5.49 -30.61
N SER A 283 -23.89 -6.48 -30.32
CA SER A 283 -24.21 -7.59 -29.41
C SER A 283 -24.50 -7.12 -27.99
N LEU A 284 -23.75 -6.13 -27.50
CA LEU A 284 -24.02 -5.51 -26.19
C LEU A 284 -25.39 -4.82 -26.19
N SER A 285 -25.72 -4.10 -27.26
CA SER A 285 -27.04 -3.49 -27.42
C SER A 285 -28.16 -4.53 -27.36
N ALA A 286 -28.00 -5.63 -28.10
CA ALA A 286 -28.99 -6.71 -28.15
C ALA A 286 -29.17 -7.40 -26.80
N ASP A 287 -28.10 -7.71 -26.08
CA ASP A 287 -28.15 -8.34 -24.76
C ASP A 287 -28.84 -7.45 -23.71
N LEU A 288 -28.76 -6.14 -23.86
CA LEU A 288 -29.44 -5.16 -23.01
C LEU A 288 -30.93 -4.98 -23.39
N GLY A 289 -31.41 -5.65 -24.44
CA GLY A 289 -32.78 -5.55 -24.92
C GLY A 289 -33.04 -4.36 -25.86
N TYR A 290 -31.99 -3.71 -26.38
CA TYR A 290 -32.10 -2.61 -27.33
C TYR A 290 -31.86 -3.08 -28.78
N PRO A 291 -32.32 -2.31 -29.80
CA PRO A 291 -32.01 -2.61 -31.19
C PRO A 291 -30.50 -2.71 -31.43
N ALA A 292 -30.04 -3.73 -32.16
CA ALA A 292 -28.62 -3.92 -32.50
C ALA A 292 -28.02 -2.70 -33.21
N ALA A 293 -28.85 -1.95 -33.96
CA ALA A 293 -28.47 -0.72 -34.65
C ALA A 293 -27.95 0.38 -33.70
N TRP A 294 -28.36 0.41 -32.44
CA TRP A 294 -27.85 1.38 -31.45
C TRP A 294 -26.39 1.14 -31.08
N GLY A 295 -25.86 -0.05 -31.37
CA GLY A 295 -24.46 -0.40 -31.18
C GLY A 295 -23.69 -0.58 -32.48
N ASP A 296 -24.26 -0.25 -33.65
CA ASP A 296 -23.62 -0.43 -34.95
C ASP A 296 -22.84 0.84 -35.35
N PRO A 297 -21.49 0.82 -35.38
CA PRO A 297 -20.69 2.01 -35.67
C PRO A 297 -21.00 2.66 -37.02
N SER A 298 -21.48 1.88 -38.01
CA SER A 298 -21.82 2.38 -39.33
C SER A 298 -23.08 3.26 -39.34
N LYS A 299 -23.95 3.09 -38.34
CA LYS A 299 -25.21 3.82 -38.19
C LYS A 299 -25.13 4.95 -37.18
N LEU A 300 -24.11 4.93 -36.32
CA LEU A 300 -23.95 5.92 -35.26
C LEU A 300 -23.34 7.22 -35.81
N PRO A 301 -23.87 8.40 -35.42
CA PRO A 301 -23.27 9.65 -35.85
C PRO A 301 -21.91 9.84 -35.16
N ALA A 302 -20.86 10.11 -35.92
CA ALA A 302 -19.52 10.32 -35.37
C ALA A 302 -19.34 11.70 -34.74
N TYR A 303 -20.08 12.70 -35.23
CA TYR A 303 -20.02 14.10 -34.81
C TYR A 303 -21.33 14.51 -34.14
N GLY A 304 -21.32 15.66 -33.46
CA GLY A 304 -22.52 16.29 -32.92
C GLY A 304 -23.27 17.15 -33.96
N GLY A 305 -24.24 17.92 -33.47
CA GLY A 305 -25.02 18.89 -34.26
C GLY A 305 -26.25 18.33 -34.98
N PRO A 306 -26.91 19.13 -35.85
CA PRO A 306 -28.22 18.80 -36.43
C PRO A 306 -28.25 17.54 -37.29
N ALA A 307 -27.13 17.21 -37.95
CA ALA A 307 -27.01 15.98 -38.73
C ALA A 307 -27.07 14.74 -37.82
N ALA A 308 -26.51 14.81 -36.61
CA ALA A 308 -26.60 13.75 -35.63
C ALA A 308 -28.04 13.57 -35.15
N ASP A 309 -28.78 14.66 -34.96
CA ASP A 309 -30.19 14.63 -34.52
C ASP A 309 -31.09 13.89 -35.50
N LYS A 310 -30.84 14.05 -36.80
CA LYS A 310 -31.55 13.30 -37.85
C LYS A 310 -31.29 11.80 -37.70
N VAL A 311 -30.02 11.40 -37.55
CA VAL A 311 -29.64 10.00 -37.37
C VAL A 311 -30.26 9.41 -36.10
N TRP A 312 -30.28 10.15 -35.00
CA TRP A 312 -30.91 9.67 -33.75
C TRP A 312 -32.42 9.51 -33.87
N LYS A 313 -33.09 10.41 -34.61
CA LYS A 313 -34.52 10.29 -34.91
C LYS A 313 -34.80 9.02 -35.74
N ASP A 314 -33.96 8.72 -36.73
CA ASP A 314 -34.06 7.51 -37.56
C ASP A 314 -33.81 6.22 -36.74
N LEU A 315 -32.93 6.29 -35.74
CA LEU A 315 -32.65 5.19 -34.80
C LEU A 315 -33.67 5.09 -33.64
N ALA A 316 -34.69 5.95 -33.59
CA ALA A 316 -35.66 6.05 -32.51
C ALA A 316 -35.05 6.32 -31.12
N VAL A 317 -33.93 7.05 -31.05
CA VAL A 317 -33.28 7.50 -29.81
C VAL A 317 -33.63 8.96 -29.55
N LEU A 318 -34.60 9.22 -28.68
CA LEU A 318 -35.13 10.58 -28.46
C LEU A 318 -34.28 11.45 -27.52
N ASN A 319 -33.41 10.84 -26.70
CA ASN A 319 -32.72 11.53 -25.60
C ASN A 319 -31.28 11.95 -25.93
N ARG A 320 -30.91 12.00 -27.22
CA ARG A 320 -29.57 12.36 -27.69
C ARG A 320 -29.60 13.48 -28.72
N HIS A 321 -29.76 14.70 -28.23
CA HIS A 321 -29.67 15.89 -29.08
C HIS A 321 -28.23 16.44 -29.12
N GLY A 322 -27.72 16.69 -30.33
CA GLY A 322 -26.51 17.43 -30.65
C GLY A 322 -25.20 16.68 -30.39
N ILE A 323 -25.22 15.35 -30.20
CA ILE A 323 -24.05 14.55 -29.77
C ILE A 323 -23.96 13.27 -30.60
N GLY A 324 -22.76 12.81 -30.94
CA GLY A 324 -22.54 11.52 -31.61
C GLY A 324 -22.14 10.37 -30.68
N GLY A 325 -21.59 9.28 -31.22
CA GLY A 325 -21.03 8.15 -30.47
C GLY A 325 -22.07 7.25 -29.81
N LEU A 326 -21.62 6.24 -29.05
CA LEU A 326 -22.52 5.26 -28.42
C LEU A 326 -23.54 5.92 -27.46
N PRO A 327 -24.80 5.45 -27.44
CA PRO A 327 -25.82 5.93 -26.52
C PRO A 327 -25.50 5.57 -25.06
N CYS A 328 -25.96 6.42 -24.13
CA CYS A 328 -25.67 6.27 -22.70
C CYS A 328 -26.37 5.05 -22.11
N GLU A 329 -27.50 4.65 -22.69
CA GLU A 329 -28.28 3.46 -22.38
C GLU A 329 -27.41 2.19 -22.49
N ILE A 330 -26.60 2.11 -23.54
CA ILE A 330 -25.63 1.02 -23.75
C ILE A 330 -24.47 1.16 -22.77
N VAL A 331 -23.89 2.36 -22.64
CA VAL A 331 -22.72 2.61 -21.77
C VAL A 331 -23.02 2.35 -20.29
N HIS A 332 -24.23 2.67 -19.84
CA HIS A 332 -24.69 2.44 -18.47
C HIS A 332 -25.04 0.98 -18.19
N GLY A 333 -25.17 0.13 -19.22
CA GLY A 333 -25.44 -1.29 -19.08
C GLY A 333 -26.82 -1.60 -18.48
N GLY A 334 -27.85 -0.84 -18.87
CA GLY A 334 -29.23 -1.07 -18.42
C GLY A 334 -29.57 -0.66 -16.98
N VAL A 335 -28.60 -0.17 -16.20
CA VAL A 335 -28.81 0.17 -14.77
C VAL A 335 -29.76 1.35 -14.56
N THR A 336 -29.74 2.34 -15.45
CA THR A 336 -30.50 3.61 -15.30
C THR A 336 -31.03 4.21 -16.60
N GLY A 337 -30.95 3.47 -17.71
CA GLY A 337 -31.31 3.98 -19.03
C GLY A 337 -30.48 5.23 -19.41
N ASN A 338 -31.17 6.32 -19.74
CA ASN A 338 -30.60 7.53 -20.35
C ASN A 338 -29.93 8.51 -19.36
N SER A 339 -30.20 8.43 -18.05
CA SER A 339 -29.79 9.45 -17.08
C SER A 339 -28.37 9.22 -16.55
N CYS A 340 -27.44 10.11 -16.94
CA CYS A 340 -26.03 10.05 -16.52
C CYS A 340 -25.83 10.34 -15.02
N THR A 341 -26.59 11.28 -14.46
CA THR A 341 -26.51 11.64 -13.04
C THR A 341 -27.04 10.52 -12.17
N THR A 342 -28.18 9.94 -12.55
CA THR A 342 -28.76 8.78 -11.86
C THR A 342 -27.82 7.58 -11.93
N ASN A 343 -27.20 7.31 -13.10
CA ASN A 343 -26.19 6.24 -13.22
C ASN A 343 -25.04 6.42 -12.22
N ALA A 344 -24.46 7.62 -12.17
CA ALA A 344 -23.36 7.93 -11.26
C ALA A 344 -23.78 7.81 -9.78
N ALA A 345 -25.01 8.21 -9.44
CA ALA A 345 -25.56 8.11 -8.10
C ALA A 345 -25.81 6.67 -7.67
N ILE A 346 -26.50 5.86 -8.48
CA ILE A 346 -26.80 4.45 -8.16
C ILE A 346 -25.50 3.63 -8.04
N ARG A 347 -24.58 3.80 -8.99
CA ARG A 347 -23.26 3.14 -8.92
C ARG A 347 -22.45 3.61 -7.71
N GLY A 348 -22.59 4.88 -7.34
CA GLY A 348 -22.04 5.43 -6.10
C GLY A 348 -22.60 4.77 -4.85
N LEU A 349 -23.91 4.60 -4.77
CA LEU A 349 -24.59 3.95 -3.64
C LEU A 349 -24.20 2.47 -3.52
N HIS A 350 -24.13 1.75 -4.64
CA HIS A 350 -23.65 0.37 -4.66
C HIS A 350 -22.19 0.30 -4.19
N ALA A 351 -21.32 1.17 -4.72
CA ALA A 351 -19.93 1.25 -4.28
C ALA A 351 -19.80 1.63 -2.81
N PHE A 352 -20.70 2.47 -2.27
CA PHE A 352 -20.74 2.81 -0.85
C PHE A 352 -21.06 1.60 0.03
N ALA A 353 -22.04 0.79 -0.37
CA ALA A 353 -22.39 -0.45 0.34
C ALA A 353 -21.22 -1.45 0.33
N GLU A 354 -20.61 -1.69 -0.84
CA GLU A 354 -19.44 -2.57 -0.95
C GLU A 354 -18.23 -2.04 -0.16
N ALA A 355 -17.97 -0.73 -0.22
CA ALA A 355 -16.90 -0.09 0.54
C ALA A 355 -17.13 -0.22 2.05
N THR A 356 -18.38 -0.06 2.50
CA THR A 356 -18.75 -0.24 3.91
C THR A 356 -18.46 -1.66 4.37
N ALA A 357 -18.82 -2.67 3.56
CA ALA A 357 -18.54 -4.08 3.87
C ALA A 357 -17.03 -4.38 3.99
N ILE A 358 -16.18 -3.68 3.22
CA ILE A 358 -14.72 -3.83 3.27
C ILE A 358 -14.12 -3.08 4.46
N TYR A 359 -14.54 -1.83 4.73
CA TYR A 359 -13.93 -1.00 5.76
C TYR A 359 -14.42 -1.31 7.17
N LEU A 360 -15.65 -1.78 7.34
CA LEU A 360 -16.22 -2.07 8.65
C LEU A 360 -15.36 -3.09 9.45
N PRO A 361 -14.96 -4.26 8.89
CA PRO A 361 -14.07 -5.18 9.60
C PRO A 361 -12.70 -4.57 9.91
N VAL A 362 -12.14 -3.78 8.99
CA VAL A 362 -10.80 -3.17 9.17
C VAL A 362 -10.77 -2.18 10.34
N HIS A 363 -11.88 -1.47 10.57
CA HIS A 363 -12.00 -0.53 11.68
C HIS A 363 -12.38 -1.20 13.00
N ILE A 364 -13.28 -2.19 12.97
CA ILE A 364 -13.80 -2.83 14.17
C ILE A 364 -12.84 -3.88 14.73
N LEU A 365 -12.22 -4.70 13.87
CA LEU A 365 -11.42 -5.84 14.31
C LEU A 365 -10.26 -5.46 15.25
N PRO A 366 -9.47 -4.39 15.00
CA PRO A 366 -8.44 -3.98 15.95
C PRO A 366 -8.99 -3.57 17.32
N ILE A 367 -10.18 -2.97 17.36
CA ILE A 367 -10.83 -2.58 18.60
C ILE A 367 -11.35 -3.82 19.32
N LEU A 368 -11.99 -4.74 18.58
CA LEU A 368 -12.51 -6.00 19.10
C LEU A 368 -11.41 -6.86 19.75
N LEU A 369 -10.24 -6.97 19.10
CA LEU A 369 -9.12 -7.77 19.59
C LEU A 369 -8.39 -7.14 20.78
N THR A 370 -8.36 -5.81 20.86
CA THR A 370 -7.59 -5.14 21.92
C THR A 370 -8.44 -4.73 23.11
N ARG A 371 -9.67 -4.24 22.89
CA ARG A 371 -10.57 -3.67 23.90
C ARG A 371 -12.04 -3.77 23.46
N PRO A 372 -12.67 -4.96 23.54
CA PRO A 372 -14.04 -5.16 23.08
C PRO A 372 -15.06 -4.31 23.85
N ARG A 373 -14.84 -4.07 25.15
CA ARG A 373 -15.74 -3.26 26.00
C ARG A 373 -15.93 -1.82 25.48
N LYS A 374 -14.96 -1.27 24.75
CA LYS A 374 -15.07 0.09 24.18
C LYS A 374 -16.07 0.19 23.03
N LEU A 375 -16.44 -0.93 22.41
CA LEU A 375 -17.47 -0.94 21.36
C LEU A 375 -18.88 -0.87 21.95
N LEU A 376 -19.03 -1.15 23.25
CA LEU A 376 -20.30 -0.98 23.98
C LEU A 376 -20.54 0.49 24.38
N GLU A 377 -19.51 1.33 24.34
CA GLU A 377 -19.63 2.76 24.55
C GLU A 377 -20.23 3.42 23.30
N GLY A 378 -21.52 3.82 23.37
CA GLY A 378 -22.24 4.51 22.29
C GLY A 378 -21.44 5.60 21.55
N PRO A 379 -20.78 6.56 22.23
CA PRO A 379 -20.02 7.61 21.53
C PRO A 379 -18.83 7.05 20.73
N LYS A 380 -18.18 5.98 21.21
CA LYS A 380 -17.04 5.36 20.49
C LYS A 380 -17.49 4.51 19.32
N LEU A 381 -18.65 3.85 19.44
CA LEU A 381 -19.27 3.18 18.30
C LEU A 381 -19.64 4.19 17.21
N LEU A 382 -20.29 5.30 17.58
CA LEU A 382 -20.67 6.36 16.63
C LEU A 382 -19.44 6.99 15.94
N GLU A 383 -18.38 7.30 16.71
CA GLU A 383 -17.11 7.78 16.15
C GLU A 383 -16.52 6.77 15.14
N THR A 384 -16.58 5.48 15.46
CA THR A 384 -16.07 4.42 14.58
C THR A 384 -16.91 4.29 13.31
N LEU A 385 -18.23 4.28 13.43
CA LEU A 385 -19.16 4.23 12.30
C LEU A 385 -19.02 5.46 11.40
N PHE A 386 -18.85 6.66 11.96
CA PHE A 386 -18.58 7.87 11.19
C PHE A 386 -17.26 7.77 10.41
N ASN A 387 -16.20 7.21 11.01
CA ASN A 387 -14.93 6.97 10.33
C ASN A 387 -15.07 5.96 9.17
N VAL A 388 -15.88 4.91 9.37
CA VAL A 388 -16.20 3.93 8.31
C VAL A 388 -16.98 4.62 7.19
N GLY A 389 -18.01 5.39 7.54
CA GLY A 389 -18.81 6.17 6.59
C GLY A 389 -17.97 7.12 5.76
N LEU A 390 -17.07 7.90 6.37
CA LEU A 390 -16.13 8.76 5.66
C LEU A 390 -15.24 7.98 4.67
N SER A 391 -14.71 6.83 5.09
CA SER A 391 -13.85 5.98 4.24
C SER A 391 -14.65 5.38 3.07
N ALA A 392 -15.90 4.98 3.33
CA ALA A 392 -16.82 4.45 2.32
C ALA A 392 -17.25 5.54 1.33
N SER A 393 -17.54 6.76 1.80
CA SER A 393 -17.84 7.91 0.95
C SER A 393 -16.68 8.26 0.04
N PHE A 394 -15.44 8.20 0.52
CA PHE A 394 -14.25 8.40 -0.31
C PHE A 394 -14.22 7.45 -1.52
N LEU A 395 -14.44 6.15 -1.32
CA LEU A 395 -14.44 5.17 -2.41
C LEU A 395 -15.69 5.28 -3.29
N SER A 396 -16.86 5.54 -2.69
CA SER A 396 -18.11 5.80 -3.42
C SER A 396 -17.96 7.00 -4.37
N THR A 397 -17.46 8.14 -3.87
CA THR A 397 -17.19 9.32 -4.69
C THR A 397 -16.13 9.03 -5.75
N PHE A 398 -15.12 8.21 -5.47
CA PHE A 398 -14.15 7.79 -6.47
C PHE A 398 -14.86 7.13 -7.67
N VAL A 399 -15.73 6.14 -7.42
CA VAL A 399 -16.46 5.40 -8.47
C VAL A 399 -17.44 6.32 -9.20
N SER A 400 -18.24 7.10 -8.46
CA SER A 400 -19.19 8.05 -9.06
C SER A 400 -18.49 9.10 -9.92
N ALA A 401 -17.33 9.61 -9.50
CA ALA A 401 -16.58 10.62 -10.24
C ALA A 401 -16.00 10.08 -11.55
N VAL A 402 -15.59 8.81 -11.63
CA VAL A 402 -15.19 8.20 -12.92
C VAL A 402 -16.37 8.19 -13.88
N TRP A 403 -17.50 7.61 -13.47
CA TRP A 403 -18.70 7.48 -14.31
C TRP A 403 -19.26 8.84 -14.72
N TYR A 404 -19.35 9.77 -13.77
CA TYR A 404 -19.81 11.12 -14.04
C TYR A 404 -18.83 11.87 -14.94
N GLY A 405 -17.52 11.75 -14.73
CA GLY A 405 -16.50 12.39 -15.58
C GLY A 405 -16.53 11.88 -17.02
N VAL A 406 -16.70 10.57 -17.22
CA VAL A 406 -16.90 9.98 -18.55
C VAL A 406 -18.15 10.58 -19.20
N CYS A 407 -19.29 10.61 -18.51
CA CYS A 407 -20.52 11.16 -19.07
C CYS A 407 -20.48 12.67 -19.29
N PHE A 408 -19.80 13.41 -18.40
CA PHE A 408 -19.64 14.85 -18.46
C PHE A 408 -18.95 15.29 -19.75
N THR A 409 -17.90 14.55 -20.11
CA THR A 409 -17.11 14.81 -21.31
C THR A 409 -17.82 14.33 -22.57
N ARG A 410 -18.27 13.08 -22.63
CA ARG A 410 -18.84 12.49 -23.86
C ARG A 410 -20.29 12.88 -24.16
N THR A 411 -21.06 13.33 -23.16
CA THR A 411 -22.52 13.54 -23.32
C THR A 411 -22.99 14.87 -22.73
N LEU A 412 -22.66 15.20 -21.48
CA LEU A 412 -23.35 16.29 -20.78
C LEU A 412 -22.88 17.68 -21.21
N ALA A 413 -21.58 17.88 -21.35
CA ALA A 413 -20.98 19.20 -21.57
C ALA A 413 -19.99 19.24 -22.73
N LEU A 414 -18.82 18.59 -22.64
CA LEU A 414 -17.73 18.88 -23.59
C LEU A 414 -18.05 18.51 -25.04
N ALA A 415 -18.63 17.33 -25.29
CA ALA A 415 -19.04 16.93 -26.63
C ALA A 415 -20.14 17.82 -27.23
N ARG A 416 -20.99 18.43 -26.39
CA ARG A 416 -22.00 19.41 -26.84
C ARG A 416 -21.39 20.76 -27.17
N LEU A 417 -20.39 21.18 -26.39
CA LEU A 417 -19.68 22.44 -26.62
C LEU A 417 -18.82 22.41 -27.87
N PHE A 418 -18.31 21.23 -28.24
CA PHE A 418 -17.45 21.04 -29.42
C PHE A 418 -17.99 19.94 -30.34
N PRO A 419 -19.11 20.18 -31.05
CA PRO A 419 -19.78 19.18 -31.89
C PRO A 419 -18.94 18.75 -33.11
N ASN A 420 -17.96 19.58 -33.50
CA ASN A 420 -17.07 19.33 -34.63
C ASN A 420 -15.97 18.28 -34.32
N ILE A 421 -15.83 17.88 -33.05
CA ILE A 421 -14.83 16.88 -32.64
C ILE A 421 -15.48 15.49 -32.72
N PRO A 422 -14.87 14.53 -33.44
CA PRO A 422 -15.45 13.19 -33.58
C PRO A 422 -15.42 12.42 -32.25
N HIS A 423 -16.40 11.55 -32.05
CA HIS A 423 -16.47 10.69 -30.87
C HIS A 423 -15.35 9.65 -30.78
N ASP A 424 -14.61 9.42 -31.86
CA ASP A 424 -13.34 8.69 -31.81
C ASP A 424 -12.33 9.34 -30.85
N VAL A 425 -12.34 10.67 -30.76
CA VAL A 425 -11.49 11.43 -29.82
C VAL A 425 -12.10 11.42 -28.42
N TRP A 426 -13.41 11.63 -28.31
CA TRP A 426 -14.08 11.63 -27.00
C TRP A 426 -14.03 10.27 -26.29
N ASP A 427 -14.17 9.15 -27.00
CA ASP A 427 -14.02 7.80 -26.42
C ASP A 427 -12.57 7.28 -26.53
N GLY A 428 -11.70 8.05 -27.16
CA GLY A 428 -10.28 7.77 -27.30
C GLY A 428 -9.48 7.91 -25.99
N PRO A 429 -8.18 7.56 -26.02
CA PRO A 429 -7.34 7.46 -24.82
C PRO A 429 -7.09 8.77 -24.06
N LEU A 430 -7.33 9.92 -24.68
CA LEU A 430 -7.18 11.24 -24.05
C LEU A 430 -8.54 11.93 -23.81
N GLY A 431 -9.65 11.26 -24.12
CA GLY A 431 -10.99 11.81 -24.00
C GLY A 431 -11.63 11.54 -22.64
N CYS A 432 -12.78 10.88 -22.66
CA CYS A 432 -13.72 10.81 -21.55
C CYS A 432 -13.20 10.00 -20.37
N THR A 433 -12.55 8.87 -20.65
CA THR A 433 -11.94 7.99 -19.65
C THR A 433 -10.72 8.64 -18.99
N PHE A 434 -9.98 9.48 -19.73
CA PHE A 434 -8.85 10.23 -19.18
C PHE A 434 -9.34 11.28 -18.18
N VAL A 435 -10.35 12.07 -18.54
CA VAL A 435 -10.97 13.03 -17.60
C VAL A 435 -11.61 12.31 -16.42
N GLY A 436 -12.33 11.20 -16.65
CA GLY A 436 -12.86 10.36 -15.56
C GLY A 436 -11.77 9.87 -14.61
N SER A 437 -10.62 9.45 -15.16
CA SER A 437 -9.45 9.01 -14.38
C SER A 437 -8.82 10.15 -13.56
N LEU A 438 -8.79 11.38 -14.09
CA LEU A 438 -8.29 12.55 -13.35
C LEU A 438 -9.25 12.99 -12.24
N LEU A 439 -10.55 12.98 -12.51
CA LEU A 439 -11.57 13.43 -11.56
C LEU A 439 -11.70 12.48 -10.36
N CYS A 440 -11.61 11.17 -10.58
CA CYS A 440 -11.80 10.21 -9.50
C CYS A 440 -10.73 10.32 -8.41
N GLY A 441 -9.48 10.63 -8.78
CA GLY A 441 -8.39 10.81 -7.83
C GLY A 441 -8.63 11.94 -6.83
N ALA A 442 -9.46 12.93 -7.19
CA ALA A 442 -9.80 14.05 -6.31
C ALA A 442 -10.67 13.64 -5.11
N SER A 443 -11.28 12.45 -5.12
CA SER A 443 -12.07 11.97 -3.99
C SER A 443 -11.27 11.86 -2.69
N ILE A 444 -9.93 11.76 -2.77
CA ILE A 444 -9.02 11.66 -1.62
C ILE A 444 -9.16 12.81 -0.61
N TRP A 445 -9.69 13.96 -1.05
CA TRP A 445 -9.94 15.10 -0.16
C TRP A 445 -11.06 14.85 0.84
N ILE A 446 -11.95 13.89 0.60
CA ILE A 446 -13.00 13.44 1.53
C ILE A 446 -12.37 12.69 2.72
N GLU A 447 -11.31 11.93 2.48
CA GLU A 447 -10.63 11.18 3.53
C GLU A 447 -9.84 12.11 4.47
N ARG A 448 -9.71 11.70 5.74
CA ARG A 448 -8.96 12.42 6.77
C ARG A 448 -7.49 12.52 6.41
N GLY A 449 -6.89 13.70 6.60
CA GLY A 449 -5.48 13.98 6.28
C GLY A 449 -4.48 12.95 6.84
N ARG A 450 -4.75 12.40 8.03
CA ARG A 450 -3.89 11.37 8.65
C ARG A 450 -3.85 10.05 7.88
N ARG A 451 -4.91 9.71 7.13
CA ARG A 451 -5.02 8.49 6.34
C ARG A 451 -4.52 8.65 4.91
N ARG A 452 -4.55 9.86 4.36
CA ARG A 452 -4.14 10.16 2.99
C ARG A 452 -2.73 9.65 2.66
N GLY A 453 -1.78 9.83 3.58
CA GLY A 453 -0.42 9.30 3.41
C GLY A 453 -0.36 7.78 3.29
N GLU A 454 -1.09 7.04 4.11
CA GLU A 454 -1.13 5.57 4.01
C GLU A 454 -1.85 5.09 2.75
N MET A 455 -2.91 5.79 2.32
CA MET A 455 -3.60 5.49 1.07
C MET A 455 -2.70 5.77 -0.15
N ALA A 456 -1.98 6.89 -0.16
CA ALA A 456 -1.01 7.22 -1.20
C ALA A 456 0.09 6.16 -1.29
N LEU A 457 0.68 5.78 -0.16
CA LEU A 457 1.73 4.75 -0.10
C LEU A 457 1.23 3.33 -0.39
N TYR A 458 -0.09 3.07 -0.26
CA TYR A 458 -0.71 1.82 -0.66
C TYR A 458 -0.86 1.72 -2.18
N VAL A 459 -1.25 2.82 -2.84
CA VAL A 459 -1.52 2.86 -4.28
C VAL A 459 -0.24 3.07 -5.11
N LEU A 460 0.72 3.84 -4.59
CA LEU A 460 1.96 4.20 -5.29
C LEU A 460 2.76 2.99 -5.84
N PRO A 461 2.94 1.85 -5.14
CA PRO A 461 3.63 0.69 -5.70
C PRO A 461 2.94 0.16 -6.97
N ARG A 462 1.59 0.19 -7.01
CA ARG A 462 0.81 -0.22 -8.18
C ARG A 462 0.94 0.78 -9.31
N ALA A 463 0.98 2.08 -9.02
CA ALA A 463 1.20 3.11 -10.02
C ALA A 463 2.61 3.04 -10.63
N ILE A 464 3.65 2.82 -9.81
CA ILE A 464 5.01 2.59 -10.31
C ILE A 464 5.03 1.37 -11.24
N ARG A 465 4.41 0.26 -10.83
CA ARG A 465 4.28 -0.93 -11.69
C ARG A 465 3.57 -0.61 -13.01
N ALA A 466 2.50 0.18 -12.98
CA ALA A 466 1.76 0.60 -14.16
C ALA A 466 2.60 1.48 -15.11
N CYS A 467 3.59 2.22 -14.60
CA CYS A 467 4.51 3.00 -15.43
C CYS A 467 5.59 2.15 -16.11
N ILE A 468 5.94 0.98 -15.56
CA ILE A 468 6.93 0.08 -16.14
C ILE A 468 6.28 -0.71 -17.29
N SER A 469 7.03 -0.95 -18.37
CA SER A 469 6.54 -1.75 -19.49
C SER A 469 6.38 -3.22 -19.09
N ASP A 470 5.21 -3.79 -19.34
CA ASP A 470 4.89 -5.18 -19.01
C ASP A 470 5.78 -6.19 -19.76
N GLY A 471 6.10 -5.91 -21.03
CA GLY A 471 7.02 -6.71 -21.83
C GLY A 471 8.40 -6.84 -21.18
N TRP A 472 8.95 -5.75 -20.64
CA TRP A 472 10.24 -5.79 -19.92
C TRP A 472 10.12 -6.60 -18.62
N VAL A 473 9.08 -6.40 -17.81
CA VAL A 473 8.89 -7.13 -16.55
C VAL A 473 8.71 -8.64 -16.76
N LYS A 474 8.03 -9.04 -17.86
CA LYS A 474 7.78 -10.44 -18.22
C LYS A 474 8.85 -11.06 -19.14
N SER A 475 9.86 -10.28 -19.54
CA SER A 475 10.90 -10.71 -20.49
C SER A 475 11.80 -11.82 -19.94
N GLY A 476 11.92 -11.94 -18.62
CA GLY A 476 12.89 -12.84 -17.98
C GLY A 476 14.36 -12.38 -18.12
N MET A 477 14.60 -11.18 -18.66
CA MET A 477 15.95 -10.63 -18.84
C MET A 477 16.70 -10.51 -17.50
N GLN A 478 18.02 -10.73 -17.53
CA GLN A 478 18.86 -10.60 -16.34
C GLN A 478 18.84 -9.18 -15.75
N SER A 479 18.66 -8.16 -16.59
CA SER A 479 18.52 -6.76 -16.16
C SER A 479 17.36 -6.58 -15.16
N VAL A 480 16.20 -7.19 -15.42
CA VAL A 480 15.03 -7.13 -14.54
C VAL A 480 15.34 -7.77 -13.19
N ARG A 481 16.02 -8.92 -13.21
CA ARG A 481 16.39 -9.68 -12.01
C ARG A 481 17.37 -8.91 -11.14
N TRP A 482 18.37 -8.27 -11.76
CA TRP A 482 19.32 -7.42 -11.05
C TRP A 482 18.66 -6.15 -10.53
N ALA A 483 17.84 -5.47 -11.34
CA ALA A 483 17.09 -4.29 -10.92
C ALA A 483 16.21 -4.60 -9.70
N GLU A 484 15.45 -5.69 -9.73
CA GLU A 484 14.61 -6.11 -8.60
C GLU A 484 15.44 -6.40 -7.35
N ARG A 485 16.56 -7.13 -7.48
CA ARG A 485 17.47 -7.41 -6.35
C ARG A 485 18.03 -6.14 -5.74
N LEU A 486 18.55 -5.23 -6.58
CA LEU A 486 19.11 -3.96 -6.13
C LEU A 486 18.05 -3.10 -5.43
N VAL A 487 16.86 -2.99 -6.03
CA VAL A 487 15.72 -2.27 -5.44
C VAL A 487 15.37 -2.87 -4.09
N PHE A 488 15.24 -4.19 -3.98
CA PHE A 488 14.94 -4.86 -2.71
C PHE A 488 16.01 -4.58 -1.65
N ILE A 489 17.28 -4.79 -1.99
CA ILE A 489 18.43 -4.65 -1.08
C ILE A 489 18.52 -3.21 -0.58
N LEU A 490 18.55 -2.23 -1.48
CA LEU A 490 18.70 -0.82 -1.11
C LEU A 490 17.50 -0.35 -0.28
N SER A 491 16.29 -0.76 -0.65
CA SER A 491 15.06 -0.32 0.03
C SER A 491 14.95 -0.90 1.44
N LEU A 492 15.17 -2.22 1.60
CA LEU A 492 15.12 -2.87 2.91
C LEU A 492 16.22 -2.33 3.83
N SER A 493 17.45 -2.19 3.32
CA SER A 493 18.57 -1.64 4.09
C SER A 493 18.33 -0.20 4.54
N THR A 494 17.76 0.63 3.66
CA THR A 494 17.41 2.01 4.00
C THR A 494 16.36 2.06 5.12
N LEU A 495 15.32 1.24 5.02
CA LEU A 495 14.25 1.18 6.02
C LEU A 495 14.73 0.70 7.39
N LEU A 496 15.55 -0.36 7.42
CA LEU A 496 16.11 -0.89 8.67
C LEU A 496 17.08 0.11 9.32
N THR A 497 17.92 0.76 8.52
CA THR A 497 18.82 1.81 8.99
C THR A 497 18.04 3.01 9.53
N ALA A 498 16.98 3.43 8.83
CA ALA A 498 16.08 4.48 9.30
C ALA A 498 15.35 4.08 10.60
N ALA A 499 14.96 2.82 10.76
CA ALA A 499 14.29 2.35 11.98
C ALA A 499 15.17 2.47 13.24
N ILE A 500 16.47 2.26 13.10
CA ILE A 500 17.45 2.37 14.18
C ILE A 500 17.82 3.85 14.43
N HIS A 501 18.29 4.54 13.39
CA HIS A 501 18.91 5.87 13.53
C HIS A 501 17.91 7.03 13.46
N ARG A 502 16.85 6.89 12.66
CA ARG A 502 15.92 7.97 12.31
C ARG A 502 14.44 7.50 12.29
N PRO A 503 13.93 6.87 13.36
CA PRO A 503 12.57 6.31 13.39
C PRO A 503 11.47 7.38 13.30
N ASP A 504 11.83 8.66 13.46
CA ASP A 504 10.98 9.81 13.26
C ASP A 504 10.55 9.99 11.79
N THR A 505 11.39 9.58 10.84
CA THR A 505 11.13 9.66 9.39
C THR A 505 10.13 8.60 8.91
N LEU A 506 9.98 7.50 9.66
CA LEU A 506 9.01 6.45 9.37
C LEU A 506 7.62 6.87 9.84
N ARG A 507 6.59 6.61 9.00
CA ARG A 507 5.19 6.89 9.30
C ARG A 507 4.28 5.66 9.06
N GLY A 508 3.10 5.74 9.68
CA GLY A 508 2.04 4.71 9.64
C GLY A 508 2.54 3.27 9.79
N LEU A 509 2.26 2.40 8.81
CA LEU A 509 2.51 0.97 8.93
C LEU A 509 4.00 0.64 9.06
N SER A 510 4.90 1.29 8.31
CA SER A 510 6.35 0.99 8.40
C SER A 510 6.92 1.37 9.77
N LYS A 511 6.50 2.51 10.34
CA LYS A 511 6.86 2.90 11.70
C LYS A 511 6.38 1.88 12.73
N TRP A 512 5.16 1.37 12.54
CA TRP A 512 4.54 0.42 13.44
C TRP A 512 5.23 -0.96 13.36
N THR A 513 5.43 -1.50 12.16
CA THR A 513 6.06 -2.81 11.95
C THR A 513 7.50 -2.81 12.42
N LEU A 514 8.32 -1.87 11.95
CA LEU A 514 9.74 -1.82 12.30
C LEU A 514 9.96 -1.45 13.77
N GLY A 515 9.10 -0.60 14.34
CA GLY A 515 9.11 -0.32 15.77
C GLY A 515 8.82 -1.55 16.63
N PHE A 516 7.84 -2.38 16.23
CA PHE A 516 7.53 -3.64 16.90
C PHE A 516 8.68 -4.65 16.77
N VAL A 517 9.23 -4.79 15.58
CA VAL A 517 10.29 -5.77 15.31
C VAL A 517 11.60 -5.41 16.03
N VAL A 518 12.04 -4.16 15.95
CA VAL A 518 13.33 -3.71 16.49
C VAL A 518 13.29 -3.45 17.99
N LYS A 519 12.21 -2.88 18.53
CA LYS A 519 12.11 -2.45 19.93
C LYS A 519 11.11 -3.24 20.77
N GLY A 520 10.43 -4.21 20.16
CA GLY A 520 9.51 -5.11 20.84
C GLY A 520 8.14 -4.54 21.18
N PRO A 521 7.27 -5.37 21.78
CA PRO A 521 5.93 -4.99 22.21
C PRO A 521 5.93 -3.95 23.34
N ASN A 522 7.05 -3.73 24.02
CA ASN A 522 7.18 -2.75 25.10
C ASN A 522 7.60 -1.35 24.60
N ALA A 523 7.94 -1.23 23.32
CA ALA A 523 8.21 0.06 22.69
C ALA A 523 7.02 1.03 22.83
N GLY A 524 7.32 2.28 23.19
CA GLY A 524 6.37 3.26 23.76
C GLY A 524 5.02 3.49 23.05
N PHE A 525 4.85 3.11 21.78
CA PHE A 525 3.52 3.11 21.13
C PHE A 525 2.56 2.06 21.74
N TRP A 526 3.02 0.83 21.94
CA TRP A 526 2.24 -0.28 22.47
C TRP A 526 2.01 -0.16 23.97
N ARG A 527 3.01 0.32 24.71
CA ARG A 527 2.87 0.63 26.14
C ARG A 527 1.86 1.76 26.37
N ARG A 528 1.94 2.88 25.64
CA ARG A 528 0.95 3.98 25.73
C ARG A 528 -0.46 3.54 25.35
N ARG A 529 -0.61 2.76 24.27
CA ARG A 529 -1.91 2.25 23.84
C ARG A 529 -2.50 1.29 24.89
N ARG A 530 -1.70 0.38 25.47
CA ARG A 530 -2.14 -0.51 26.56
C ARG A 530 -2.50 0.27 27.84
N LEU A 531 -1.71 1.29 28.20
CA LEU A 531 -1.90 2.10 29.41
C LEU A 531 -2.90 3.26 29.27
N GLY A 532 -3.51 3.48 28.09
CA GLY A 532 -4.49 4.56 27.89
C GLY A 532 -3.92 5.99 27.85
N LEU A 533 -2.59 6.16 27.89
CA LEU A 533 -1.94 7.46 27.84
C LEU A 533 -2.02 8.05 26.42
N SER A 534 -2.98 8.96 26.22
CA SER A 534 -3.28 9.58 24.93
C SER A 534 -2.45 10.84 24.64
N ALA A 535 -1.73 11.35 25.64
CA ALA A 535 -0.91 12.55 25.52
C ALA A 535 0.61 12.21 25.46
N PRO A 536 1.42 12.93 24.67
CA PRO A 536 2.87 12.91 24.86
C PRO A 536 3.21 13.40 26.27
N PRO A 537 4.30 12.93 26.89
CA PRO A 537 4.72 13.47 28.18
C PRO A 537 4.96 14.97 28.02
N THR A 538 4.27 15.77 28.83
CA THR A 538 4.70 17.12 29.14
C THR A 538 6.15 17.02 29.63
N PRO A 539 7.11 17.76 29.07
CA PRO A 539 8.46 17.76 29.60
C PRO A 539 8.38 18.22 31.05
N ILE A 540 8.77 17.34 31.97
CA ILE A 540 8.98 17.70 33.37
C ILE A 540 10.15 18.70 33.34
N SER A 541 9.86 19.96 33.63
CA SER A 541 10.89 20.96 33.88
C SER A 541 11.72 20.50 35.08
N SER A 542 12.96 20.08 34.84
CA SER A 542 13.93 19.83 35.89
C SER A 542 14.42 21.17 36.47
N THR A 543 13.56 21.86 37.20
CA THR A 543 13.93 22.97 38.08
C THR A 543 12.80 23.17 39.08
N ARG A 544 12.86 22.44 40.20
CA ARG A 544 12.35 22.97 41.47
C ARG A 544 13.56 23.07 42.39
N ALA A 545 13.99 24.31 42.61
CA ALA A 545 15.03 24.65 43.58
C ALA A 545 14.62 24.14 44.97
N PRO A 546 15.58 23.76 45.84
CA PRO A 546 15.29 23.44 47.22
C PRO A 546 14.70 24.67 47.92
N SER A 547 13.57 24.47 48.60
CA SER A 547 12.93 25.47 49.45
C SER A 547 13.88 25.87 50.61
N PRO A 548 13.94 27.16 51.00
CA PRO A 548 14.77 27.60 52.12
C PRO A 548 14.20 27.11 53.45
N PRO A 549 15.04 26.94 54.49
CA PRO A 549 14.61 26.51 55.81
C PRO A 549 13.82 27.63 56.50
N SER A 550 12.66 27.29 57.06
CA SER A 550 11.86 28.20 57.88
C SER A 550 12.44 28.31 59.30
N GLU A 551 13.05 29.45 59.61
CA GLU A 551 13.20 29.92 60.99
C GLU A 551 11.85 30.44 61.51
N ASN A 552 11.56 30.06 62.76
CA ASN A 552 10.56 30.60 63.70
C ASN A 552 9.48 29.61 64.13
N ASN A 553 9.80 28.84 65.18
CA ASN A 553 8.89 28.69 66.31
C ASN A 553 9.67 28.36 67.59
N LYS A 554 10.09 29.41 68.31
CA LYS A 554 10.42 29.35 69.74
C LYS A 554 9.52 30.34 70.45
N ASN A 555 8.60 29.82 71.27
CA ASN A 555 8.25 30.27 72.62
C ASN A 555 6.75 30.19 72.89
N GLY A 556 6.40 29.32 73.84
CA GLY A 556 5.07 29.15 74.40
C GLY A 556 5.09 28.22 75.62
N LEU A 557 5.97 28.50 76.60
CA LEU A 557 5.72 28.29 78.04
C LEU A 557 5.38 29.70 78.56
N THR A 558 4.11 30.01 78.88
CA THR A 558 3.41 29.91 80.18
C THR A 558 4.03 30.78 81.28
N PRO A 559 3.26 31.49 82.12
CA PRO A 559 2.05 31.00 82.80
C PRO A 559 0.72 31.43 82.18
#